data_AF-A0A511J839-F1
#
_entry.id   AF-A0A511J839-F1
#
_cell.length_a   1.000
_cell.length_b   1.000
_cell.length_c   1.000
_cell.angle_alpha   90.00
_cell.angle_beta   90.00
_cell.angle_gamma   90.00
#
_symmetry.space_group_name_H-M   'P 1'
#
loop_
_entity.id
_entity.type
_entity.pdbx_description
1 polymer ?
#
loop_
_entity_poly.entity_id
_entity_poly.type
_entity_poly.pdbx_seq_one_letter_code
_entity_poly.pdbx_strand_id
1 'polypeptide(L)' 'MGTLTIRQLNERTHARLRERAARHGRSVEAEVRAILDATTGRPESNILVSLHQAFAPEGGVDLDLPARTDTSRDVDLV' A
#
# COMPACT_ATOMS: atom_id res chain seq x y z
N MET A 1 9.33 5.57 11.61
CA MET A 1 8.99 4.65 12.73
C MET A 1 7.84 5.27 13.49
N GLY A 2 6.79 4.50 13.77
CA GLY A 2 5.60 5.01 14.45
C GLY A 2 5.14 4.02 15.51
N THR A 3 4.55 4.54 16.58
CA THR A 3 3.94 3.74 17.64
C THR A 3 2.43 3.75 17.45
N LEU A 4 1.81 2.57 17.44
CA LEU A 4 0.36 2.40 17.38
C LEU A 4 -0.13 1.83 18.71
N THR A 5 -1.06 2.52 19.36
CA THR A 5 -1.70 2.04 20.60
C THR A 5 -3.18 1.77 20.33
N ILE A 6 -3.60 0.51 20.47
CA ILE A 6 -5.00 0.12 20.33
C ILE A 6 -5.61 -0.01 21.74
N ARG A 7 -6.54 0.89 22.08
CA ARG A 7 -7.25 0.86 23.37
C ARG A 7 -8.48 -0.03 23.29
N GLN A 8 -8.91 -0.59 24.42
CA GLN A 8 -10.11 -1.41 24.55
C GLN A 8 -10.16 -2.61 23.57
N LEU A 9 -9.00 -3.22 23.30
CA LEU A 9 -8.93 -4.41 22.47
C LEU A 9 -9.69 -5.56 23.15
N ASN A 10 -10.62 -6.17 22.43
CA ASN A 10 -11.38 -7.31 22.92
C ASN A 10 -10.42 -8.45 23.36
N GLU A 11 -10.63 -8.99 24.56
CA GLU A 11 -9.78 -10.03 25.15
C GLU A 11 -9.67 -11.27 24.27
N ARG A 12 -10.76 -11.68 23.60
CA ARG A 12 -10.73 -12.79 22.65
C ARG A 12 -9.81 -12.50 21.48
N THR A 13 -9.79 -11.27 20.99
CA THR A 13 -8.88 -10.87 19.91
C THR A 13 -7.43 -10.93 20.37
N HIS A 14 -7.14 -10.42 21.56
CA HIS A 14 -5.79 -10.47 22.13
C HIS A 14 -5.30 -11.92 22.36
N ALA A 15 -6.17 -12.81 22.85
CA ALA A 15 -5.85 -14.23 23.03
C ALA A 15 -5.52 -14.91 21.68
N ARG A 16 -6.35 -14.70 20.65
CA ARG A 16 -6.11 -15.26 19.31
C ARG A 16 -4.81 -14.74 18.68
N LEU A 17 -4.47 -13.46 18.90
CA LEU A 17 -3.20 -12.89 18.46
C LEU A 17 -2.02 -13.58 19.16
N ARG A 18 -2.12 -13.86 20.46
CA ARG A 18 -1.09 -14.56 21.22
C ARG A 18 -0.88 -15.99 20.73
N GLU A 19 -1.95 -16.74 20.52
CA GLU A 19 -1.87 -18.10 19.94
C GLU A 19 -1.23 -18.09 18.55
N ARG A 20 -1.63 -17.13 17.71
CA ARG A 20 -1.08 -17.00 16.35
C ARG A 20 0.40 -16.62 16.37
N ALA A 21 0.81 -15.70 17.24
CA ALA A 21 2.20 -15.31 17.44
C ALA A 21 3.05 -16.50 17.91
N ALA A 22 2.55 -17.29 18.86
CA ALA A 22 3.21 -18.51 19.34
C ALA A 22 3.41 -19.54 18.22
N ARG A 23 2.37 -19.78 17.39
CA ARG A 23 2.48 -20.69 16.23
C ARG A 23 3.52 -20.23 15.21
N HIS A 24 3.67 -18.92 15.02
CA HIS A 24 4.66 -18.35 14.11
C HIS A 24 6.03 -18.12 14.75
N GLY A 25 6.22 -18.47 16.03
CA GLY A 25 7.50 -18.33 16.74
C GLY A 25 7.95 -16.88 16.92
N ARG A 26 7.01 -15.93 17.02
CA ARG A 26 7.33 -14.49 17.17
C ARG A 26 6.53 -13.82 18.28
N SER A 27 6.92 -12.60 18.66
CA SER A 27 6.19 -11.82 19.66
C SER A 27 4.82 -11.39 19.14
N VAL A 28 3.89 -11.08 20.05
CA VAL A 28 2.56 -10.56 19.70
C VAL A 28 2.66 -9.27 18.89
N GLU A 29 3.59 -8.38 19.25
CA GLU A 29 3.86 -7.16 18.50
C GLU A 29 4.34 -7.46 17.07
N ALA A 30 5.28 -8.40 16.91
CA ALA A 30 5.75 -8.81 15.60
C ALA A 30 4.64 -9.46 14.75
N GLU A 31 3.73 -10.20 15.38
CA GLU A 31 2.54 -10.74 14.73
C GLU A 31 1.61 -9.63 14.23
N VAL A 32 1.30 -8.65 15.10
CA VAL A 32 0.45 -7.51 14.73
C VAL A 32 1.07 -6.71 13.59
N ARG A 33 2.38 -6.42 13.66
CA ARG A 33 3.09 -5.72 12.59
C ARG A 33 2.97 -6.45 11.26
N ALA A 34 3.24 -7.75 11.24
CA ALA A 34 3.17 -8.51 10.01
C ALA A 34 1.75 -8.69 9.47
N ILE A 35 0.72 -8.74 10.32
CA ILE A 35 -0.67 -8.69 9.87
C ILE A 35 -0.94 -7.35 9.19
N LEU A 36 -0.54 -6.24 9.83
CA LEU A 36 -0.69 -4.91 9.23
C LEU A 36 0.05 -4.85 7.90
N ASP A 37 1.33 -5.19 7.84
CA ASP A 37 2.13 -5.17 6.61
C ASP A 37 1.52 -6.04 5.49
N ALA A 38 0.98 -7.22 5.82
CA ALA A 38 0.32 -8.07 4.83
C ALA A 38 -1.00 -7.47 4.32
N THR A 39 -1.71 -6.68 5.13
CA THR A 39 -2.99 -6.07 4.77
C THR A 39 -2.85 -4.68 4.13
N THR A 40 -1.86 -3.91 4.54
CA THR A 40 -1.59 -2.55 4.06
C THR A 40 -0.48 -2.52 3.02
N GLY A 41 0.20 -3.64 2.80
CA GLY A 41 1.20 -3.82 1.77
C GLY A 41 0.69 -3.24 0.46
N ARG A 42 1.49 -2.31 -0.09
CA ARG A 42 1.22 -1.72 -1.41
C ARG A 42 1.03 -2.87 -2.41
N PRO A 43 0.09 -2.78 -3.38
CA PRO A 43 0.03 -3.78 -4.45
C PRO A 43 1.44 -4.01 -4.99
N GLU A 44 1.84 -5.27 -5.16
CA GLU A 44 3.20 -5.63 -5.59
C GLU A 44 3.59 -4.91 -6.87
N SER A 45 2.60 -4.57 -7.70
CA SER A 45 2.77 -3.78 -8.90
C SER A 45 2.50 -2.30 -8.65
N ASN A 46 3.50 -1.47 -8.94
CA ASN A 46 3.34 -0.04 -9.17
C ASN A 46 2.22 0.18 -10.22
N ILE A 47 1.30 1.11 -9.97
CA ILE A 47 0.19 1.43 -10.89
C ILE A 47 0.66 1.68 -12.33
N LEU A 48 1.82 2.31 -12.53
CA LEU A 48 2.40 2.56 -13.85
C LEU A 48 2.89 1.27 -14.50
N VAL A 49 3.41 0.34 -13.71
CA VAL A 49 3.81 -1.00 -14.17
C VAL A 49 2.58 -1.81 -14.54
N SER A 50 1.52 -1.79 -13.71
CA SER A 50 0.25 -2.46 -14.01
C SER A 50 -0.38 -1.90 -15.28
N LEU A 51 -0.37 -0.58 -15.45
CA LEU A 51 -0.87 0.09 -16.64
C LEU A 51 -0.05 -0.33 -17.87
N HIS A 52 1.28 -0.25 -17.81
CA HIS A 52 2.15 -0.67 -18.89
C HIS A 52 1.94 -2.15 -19.27
N GLN A 53 1.83 -3.05 -18.28
CA GLN A 53 1.55 -4.47 -18.52
C GLN A 53 0.20 -4.69 -19.20
N ALA A 54 -0.82 -3.89 -18.88
CA ALA A 54 -2.12 -3.98 -19.53
C ALA A 54 -2.06 -3.61 -21.02
N PHE A 55 -1.20 -2.68 -21.41
CA PHE A 55 -1.04 -2.22 -22.80
C PHE A 55 0.12 -2.89 -23.57
N ALA A 56 1.00 -3.64 -22.89
CA ALA A 56 2.13 -4.31 -23.50
C ALA A 56 1.75 -5.35 -24.59
N PRO A 57 0.68 -6.16 -24.45
CA PRO A 57 0.26 -7.09 -25.50
C PRO A 57 -0.17 -6.39 -26.80
N GLU A 58 -0.70 -5.18 -26.68
CA GLU A 58 -1.18 -4.37 -27.79
C GLU A 58 -0.05 -3.54 -28.44
N GLY A 59 1.19 -3.65 -27.92
CA GLY A 59 2.35 -2.89 -28.41
C GLY A 59 2.37 -1.41 -27.99
N GLY A 60 1.48 -1.02 -27.06
CA GLY A 60 1.25 0.36 -26.67
C GLY A 60 0.11 1.02 -27.44
N VAL A 61 -0.22 2.26 -27.08
CA VAL A 61 -1.26 3.06 -27.74
C VAL A 61 -0.64 4.34 -28.27
N ASP A 62 -0.95 4.68 -29.50
CA ASP A 62 -0.70 6.02 -30.03
C ASP A 62 -1.93 6.87 -29.76
N LEU A 63 -1.74 7.95 -29.01
CA LEU A 63 -2.83 8.83 -28.60
C LEU A 63 -2.71 10.13 -29.37
N ASP A 64 -3.79 10.53 -30.04
CA ASP A 64 -3.92 11.87 -30.58
C ASP A 64 -3.96 12.86 -29.41
N LEU A 65 -2.80 13.40 -29.09
CA LEU A 65 -2.61 14.35 -28.02
C LEU A 65 -3.20 15.70 -28.44
N PRO A 66 -4.08 16.31 -27.63
CA PRO A 66 -4.59 17.63 -27.92
C PRO A 66 -3.45 18.66 -27.89
N ALA A 67 -3.59 19.73 -28.68
CA ALA A 67 -2.65 20.84 -28.67
C ALA A 67 -2.58 21.45 -27.26
N ARG A 68 -1.36 21.58 -26.71
CA ARG A 68 -1.12 22.23 -25.42
C ARG A 68 -1.20 23.74 -25.60
N THR A 69 -2.41 24.29 -25.58
CA THR A 69 -2.67 25.73 -25.77
C THR A 69 -2.69 26.53 -24.48
N ASP A 70 -2.76 25.88 -23.32
CA ASP A 70 -2.75 26.55 -22.03
C ASP A 70 -1.35 27.09 -21.69
N THR A 71 -1.32 28.27 -21.07
CA THR A 71 -0.12 28.80 -20.45
C THR A 71 0.22 27.98 -19.20
N SER A 72 1.51 27.74 -18.97
CA SER A 72 1.95 27.10 -17.72
C SER A 72 1.44 27.93 -16.55
N ARG A 73 0.84 27.27 -15.55
CA ARG A 73 0.55 27.92 -14.28
C ARG A 73 1.85 28.44 -13.68
N ASP A 74 1.78 29.62 -13.08
CA ASP A 74 2.91 30.16 -12.32
C ASP A 74 3.17 29.25 -11.11
N VAL A 75 4.45 29.10 -10.75
CA VAL A 75 4.85 28.31 -9.58
C VAL A 75 5.17 29.28 -8.47
N ASP A 76 4.35 29.28 -7.42
CA ASP A 76 4.60 30.10 -6.24
C ASP A 76 5.77 29.51 -5.45
N LEU A 77 6.95 30.12 -5.60
CA LEU A 77 8.18 29.75 -4.90
C LEU A 77 8.32 30.64 -3.65
N VAL A 78 7.51 30.38 -2.64
CA VAL A 78 7.64 30.96 -1.29
C VAL A 78 8.44 30.03 -0.39
#